data_AF-A0A1V3WRX4-F1
#
_entry.id   AF-A0A1V3WRX4-F1
#
_cell.length_a   1.000
_cell.length_b   1.000
_cell.length_c   1.000
_cell.angle_alpha   90.00
_cell.angle_beta   90.00
_cell.angle_gamma   90.00
#
_symmetry.space_group_name_H-M   'P 1'
#
loop_
_entity.id
_entity.type
_entity.pdbx_description
1 polymer ?
#
loop_
_entity_poly.entity_id
_entity_poly.type
_entity_poly.pdbx_seq_one_letter_code
_entity_poly.pdbx_strand_id
1 'polypeptide(L)'
;MQLTPHFGNVQAHYDLSDDFFRLFLDPTQTYSCAYFERDDMTLEEAQLAKIDLSLGKLKLEPGMTLLDIGCGWGATMRRAIEKYDVNVVGLTLSENQATHVQQMFDKLDTPAPGGCCWKGGKNSTSQSTGSSRSALSSTSVVSATHAFSRWPTTYCPPTA
;
A
#
# COMPACT_ATOMS: atom_id res chain seq x y z
N MET A 1 -20.30 4.02 21.23
CA MET A 1 -19.78 5.10 20.37
C MET A 1 -19.50 4.48 19.01
N GLN A 2 -20.22 4.88 17.95
CA GLN A 2 -20.03 4.36 16.60
C GLN A 2 -19.08 5.31 15.86
N LEU A 3 -17.89 4.83 15.51
CA LEU A 3 -16.90 5.58 14.73
C LEU A 3 -17.02 5.13 13.27
N THR A 4 -17.74 5.90 12.46
CA THR A 4 -17.90 5.66 11.02
C THR A 4 -16.99 6.59 10.23
N PRO A 5 -16.22 6.11 9.24
CA PRO A 5 -15.35 6.96 8.43
C PRO A 5 -16.12 8.03 7.64
N HIS A 6 -15.52 9.21 7.45
CA HIS A 6 -16.13 10.35 6.76
C HIS A 6 -15.81 10.37 5.26
N PHE A 7 -16.37 9.42 4.51
CA PHE A 7 -16.08 9.22 3.08
C PHE A 7 -16.30 10.48 2.20
N GLY A 8 -17.44 11.16 2.34
CA GLY A 8 -17.82 12.25 1.44
C GLY A 8 -16.85 13.44 1.40
N ASN A 9 -16.20 13.76 2.54
CA ASN A 9 -15.24 14.87 2.60
C ASN A 9 -13.89 14.51 1.97
N VAL A 10 -13.50 13.23 2.06
CA VAL A 10 -12.20 12.76 1.56
C VAL A 10 -12.26 12.54 0.05
N GLN A 11 -13.32 11.92 -0.45
CA GLN A 11 -13.49 11.69 -1.88
C GLN A 11 -13.59 13.00 -2.66
N ALA A 12 -14.28 14.02 -2.12
CA ALA A 12 -14.40 15.33 -2.77
C ALA A 12 -13.04 16.04 -3.02
N HIS A 13 -12.00 15.72 -2.23
CA HIS A 13 -10.67 16.30 -2.42
C HIS A 13 -9.74 15.39 -3.22
N TYR A 14 -9.72 14.08 -2.96
CA TYR A 14 -8.72 13.17 -3.54
C TYR A 14 -9.21 12.39 -4.78
N ASP A 15 -10.52 12.32 -5.06
CA ASP A 15 -11.06 11.66 -6.25
C ASP A 15 -11.30 12.62 -7.43
N LEU A 16 -10.78 13.85 -7.38
CA LEU A 16 -10.90 14.86 -8.44
C LEU A 16 -10.35 14.38 -9.80
N SER A 17 -9.07 13.99 -9.84
CA SER A 17 -8.41 13.33 -10.98
C SER A 17 -6.93 13.08 -10.64
N ASP A 18 -6.43 11.87 -10.85
CA ASP A 18 -5.00 11.58 -10.70
C ASP A 18 -4.13 12.43 -11.64
N ASP A 19 -4.62 12.68 -12.86
CA ASP A 19 -3.89 13.51 -13.84
C ASP A 19 -3.79 14.97 -13.38
N PHE A 20 -4.80 15.48 -12.67
CA PHE A 20 -4.75 16.81 -12.08
C PHE A 20 -3.66 16.91 -11.02
N PHE A 21 -3.55 15.92 -10.12
CA PHE A 21 -2.53 15.89 -9.08
C PHE A 21 -1.11 15.77 -9.65
N ARG A 22 -0.94 15.02 -10.75
CA ARG A 22 0.35 14.90 -11.45
C ARG A 22 0.90 16.19 -12.03
N LEU A 23 0.07 17.23 -12.18
CA LEU A 23 0.54 18.53 -12.69
C LEU A 23 1.46 19.26 -11.71
N PHE A 24 1.34 19.00 -10.41
CA PHE A 24 2.04 19.77 -9.38
C PHE A 24 2.70 18.93 -8.29
N LEU A 25 2.32 17.66 -8.13
CA LEU A 25 3.05 16.76 -7.24
C LEU A 25 4.36 16.31 -7.88
N ASP A 26 5.27 15.82 -7.03
CA ASP A 26 6.48 15.15 -7.50
C ASP A 26 6.12 13.80 -8.20
N PRO A 27 7.06 13.17 -8.94
CA PRO A 27 6.79 11.92 -9.67
C PRO A 27 6.28 10.76 -8.80
N THR A 28 6.59 10.75 -7.49
CA THR A 28 6.09 9.72 -6.57
C THR A 28 4.64 9.95 -6.14
N GLN A 29 4.05 11.11 -6.48
CA GLN A 29 2.73 11.56 -6.03
C GLN A 29 2.61 11.57 -4.50
N THR A 30 3.70 11.94 -3.80
CA THR A 30 3.68 12.03 -2.34
C THR A 30 2.97 13.32 -1.92
N TYR A 31 1.79 13.19 -1.32
CA TYR A 31 0.99 14.35 -0.94
C TYR A 31 1.02 14.60 0.58
N SER A 32 2.20 14.97 1.06
CA SER A 32 2.44 15.41 2.45
C SER A 32 3.70 16.28 2.50
N CYS A 33 4.02 16.84 3.67
CA CYS A 33 5.22 17.66 3.84
C CYS A 33 6.49 16.87 3.46
N ALA A 34 7.36 17.48 2.65
CA ALA A 34 8.67 16.94 2.31
C ALA A 34 9.69 17.24 3.42
N TYR A 35 10.84 16.57 3.39
CA TYR A 35 11.93 16.78 4.34
C TYR A 35 13.23 17.04 3.58
N PHE A 36 13.66 18.31 3.58
CA PHE A 36 14.88 18.75 2.91
C PHE A 36 16.07 18.56 3.86
N GLU A 37 16.71 17.40 3.80
CA GLU A 37 17.93 17.11 4.59
C GLU A 37 19.15 17.89 4.09
N ARG A 38 19.16 18.23 2.80
CA ARG A 38 20.13 19.14 2.17
C ARG A 38 19.39 20.24 1.42
N ASP A 39 19.99 21.42 1.37
CA ASP A 39 19.41 22.61 0.73
C ASP A 39 19.26 22.48 -0.80
N ASP A 40 19.98 21.55 -1.43
CA ASP A 40 20.02 21.36 -2.88
C ASP A 40 19.08 20.27 -3.41
N MET A 41 18.25 19.69 -2.54
CA MET A 41 17.32 18.62 -2.92
C MET A 41 16.21 19.11 -3.84
N THR A 42 15.93 18.33 -4.87
CA THR A 42 14.66 18.38 -5.59
C THR A 42 13.50 17.97 -4.67
N LEU A 43 12.26 18.33 -5.02
CA LEU A 43 11.09 17.94 -4.24
C LEU A 43 10.96 16.41 -4.15
N GLU A 44 11.23 15.69 -5.23
CA GLU A 44 11.20 14.22 -5.26
C GLU A 44 12.19 13.63 -4.25
N GLU A 45 13.44 14.11 -4.24
CA GLU A 45 14.45 13.67 -3.28
C GLU A 45 14.03 13.98 -1.84
N ALA A 46 13.49 15.17 -1.58
CA ALA A 46 13.02 15.57 -0.25
C ALA A 46 11.80 14.74 0.22
N GLN A 47 10.93 14.29 -0.70
CA GLN A 47 9.83 13.38 -0.37
C GLN A 47 10.34 11.98 -0.03
N LEU A 48 11.28 11.45 -0.80
CA LEU A 48 11.93 10.17 -0.52
C LEU A 48 12.70 10.22 0.82
N ALA A 49 13.42 11.30 1.09
CA ALA A 49 14.10 11.54 2.37
C ALA A 49 13.12 11.54 3.54
N LYS A 50 11.95 12.19 3.39
CA LYS A 50 10.89 12.17 4.40
C LYS A 50 10.33 10.77 4.65
N ILE A 51 10.09 10.00 3.60
CA ILE A 51 9.62 8.61 3.71
C ILE A 51 10.66 7.78 4.47
N ASP A 52 11.93 7.89 4.07
CA ASP A 52 13.03 7.17 4.70
C ASP A 52 13.22 7.55 6.17
N LEU A 53 13.11 8.85 6.51
CA LEU A 53 13.12 9.35 7.88
C LEU A 53 12.00 8.74 8.73
N SER A 54 10.82 8.55 8.14
CA SER A 54 9.65 8.00 8.85
C SER A 54 9.78 6.50 9.07
N LEU A 55 10.12 5.75 8.02
CA LEU A 55 10.33 4.30 8.08
C LEU A 55 11.52 3.92 8.99
N GLY A 56 12.60 4.71 8.96
CA GLY A 56 13.80 4.45 9.76
C GLY A 56 13.56 4.49 11.28
N LYS A 57 12.47 5.11 11.73
CA LYS A 57 12.08 5.16 13.14
C LYS A 57 11.35 3.89 13.61
N LEU A 58 10.83 3.10 12.68
CA LEU A 58 9.98 1.95 12.97
C LEU A 58 10.75 0.67 13.27
N LYS A 59 12.08 0.65 13.04
CA LYS A 59 12.95 -0.52 13.22
C LYS A 59 12.41 -1.76 12.48
N LEU A 60 12.03 -1.57 11.23
CA LEU A 60 11.51 -2.63 10.39
C LEU A 60 12.58 -3.70 10.13
N GLU A 61 12.17 -4.95 10.21
CA GLU A 61 12.98 -6.12 9.85
C GLU A 61 12.31 -6.88 8.69
N PRO A 62 13.08 -7.53 7.82
CA PRO A 62 12.53 -8.33 6.73
C PRO A 62 11.47 -9.33 7.19
N GLY A 63 10.39 -9.45 6.41
CA GLY A 63 9.25 -10.32 6.71
C GLY A 63 8.21 -9.74 7.69
N MET A 64 8.47 -8.60 8.34
CA MET A 64 7.44 -7.90 9.11
C MET A 64 6.30 -7.40 8.21
N THR A 65 5.17 -7.01 8.81
CA THR A 65 4.03 -6.39 8.10
C THR A 65 3.83 -4.95 8.56
N LEU A 66 3.96 -4.00 7.63
CA LEU A 66 3.69 -2.59 7.83
C LEU A 66 2.25 -2.24 7.45
N LEU A 67 1.53 -1.54 8.34
CA LEU A 67 0.23 -0.95 8.05
C LEU A 67 0.38 0.55 7.76
N ASP A 68 0.01 0.99 6.57
CA ASP A 68 -0.02 2.39 6.15
C ASP A 68 -1.46 2.92 6.11
N ILE A 69 -1.81 3.78 7.08
CA ILE A 69 -3.16 4.33 7.24
C ILE A 69 -3.24 5.68 6.52
N GLY A 70 -4.02 5.75 5.44
CA GLY A 70 -4.03 6.89 4.55
C GLY A 70 -2.87 6.84 3.55
N CYS A 71 -2.70 5.69 2.89
CA CYS A 71 -1.51 5.37 2.11
C CYS A 71 -1.31 6.22 0.84
N GLY A 72 -2.27 7.09 0.50
CA GLY A 72 -2.21 7.95 -0.69
C GLY A 72 -2.02 7.13 -1.97
N TRP A 73 -1.14 7.62 -2.86
CA TRP A 73 -0.74 6.92 -4.08
C TRP A 73 0.35 5.86 -3.86
N GLY A 74 0.64 5.45 -2.61
CA GLY A 74 1.41 4.25 -2.30
C GLY A 74 2.93 4.38 -2.30
N ALA A 75 3.48 5.59 -2.45
CA ALA A 75 4.93 5.83 -2.44
C ALA A 75 5.62 5.27 -1.18
N THR A 76 5.04 5.50 0.00
CA THR A 76 5.57 5.00 1.29
C THR A 76 5.63 3.47 1.32
N MET A 77 4.55 2.81 0.93
CA MET A 77 4.48 1.35 0.94
C MET A 77 5.46 0.72 -0.05
N ARG A 78 5.54 1.27 -1.27
CA ARG A 78 6.53 0.82 -2.26
C ARG A 78 7.95 0.96 -1.73
N ARG A 79 8.29 2.12 -1.15
CA ARG A 79 9.61 2.36 -0.55
C ARG A 79 9.90 1.41 0.62
N ALA A 80 8.89 1.05 1.41
CA ALA A 80 9.03 0.10 2.50
C ALA A 80 9.37 -1.32 2.01
N ILE A 81 8.69 -1.81 0.97
CA ILE A 81 9.02 -3.10 0.34
C ILE A 81 10.46 -3.07 -0.18
N GLU A 82 10.81 -2.07 -0.99
CA GLU A 82 12.11 -1.99 -1.67
C GLU A 82 13.30 -1.87 -0.70
N LYS A 83 13.13 -1.16 0.43
CA LYS A 83 14.24 -0.85 1.35
C LYS A 83 14.33 -1.78 2.56
N TYR A 84 13.21 -2.35 3.01
CA TYR A 84 13.14 -3.12 4.26
C TYR A 84 12.65 -4.55 4.08
N ASP A 85 12.24 -4.97 2.88
CA ASP A 85 11.73 -6.32 2.58
C ASP A 85 10.57 -6.73 3.51
N VAL A 86 9.66 -5.78 3.74
CA VAL A 86 8.46 -5.99 4.55
C VAL A 86 7.22 -6.22 3.68
N ASN A 87 6.26 -6.95 4.23
CA ASN A 87 4.89 -6.96 3.74
C ASN A 87 4.23 -5.60 4.02
N VAL A 88 3.28 -5.19 3.19
CA VAL A 88 2.56 -3.92 3.38
C VAL A 88 1.06 -4.08 3.21
N VAL A 89 0.32 -3.39 4.09
CA VAL A 89 -1.13 -3.24 4.02
C VAL A 89 -1.45 -1.75 3.96
N GLY A 90 -2.12 -1.32 2.90
CA GLY A 90 -2.54 0.07 2.71
C GLY A 90 -4.03 0.27 2.97
N LEU A 91 -4.38 1.32 3.72
CA LEU A 91 -5.75 1.79 3.88
C LEU A 91 -5.92 3.15 3.20
N THR A 92 -6.93 3.26 2.34
CA THR A 92 -7.37 4.56 1.80
C THR A 92 -8.90 4.59 1.68
N LEU A 93 -9.45 5.81 1.67
CA LEU A 93 -10.87 6.07 1.42
C LEU A 93 -11.13 6.53 -0.03
N SER A 94 -10.07 6.75 -0.82
CA SER A 94 -10.15 7.15 -2.24
C SER A 94 -10.09 5.92 -3.14
N GLU A 95 -11.04 5.82 -4.07
CA GLU A 95 -11.08 4.72 -5.04
C GLU A 95 -10.00 4.87 -6.12
N ASN A 96 -9.68 6.12 -6.50
CA ASN A 96 -8.62 6.41 -7.46
C ASN A 96 -7.25 5.99 -6.88
N GLN A 97 -6.97 6.37 -5.63
CA GLN A 97 -5.75 5.97 -4.94
C GLN A 97 -5.65 4.45 -4.81
N ALA A 98 -6.72 3.78 -4.38
CA ALA A 98 -6.72 2.32 -4.27
C ALA A 98 -6.42 1.64 -5.63
N THR A 99 -7.06 2.12 -6.70
CA THR A 99 -6.84 1.61 -8.06
C THR A 99 -5.42 1.86 -8.53
N HIS A 100 -4.89 3.06 -8.32
CA HIS A 100 -3.53 3.43 -8.68
C HIS A 100 -2.50 2.52 -7.99
N VAL A 101 -2.64 2.34 -6.68
CA VAL A 101 -1.70 1.52 -5.91
C VAL A 101 -1.80 0.05 -6.31
N GLN A 102 -3.01 -0.47 -6.54
CA GLN A 102 -3.16 -1.85 -7.04
C GLN A 102 -2.43 -2.03 -8.37
N GLN A 103 -2.63 -1.14 -9.34
CA GLN A 103 -1.93 -1.20 -10.63
C GLN A 103 -0.42 -1.03 -10.50
N MET A 104 0.05 -0.25 -9.53
CA MET A 104 1.47 -0.10 -9.24
C MET A 104 2.08 -1.42 -8.74
N PHE A 105 1.40 -2.08 -7.81
CA PHE A 105 1.86 -3.34 -7.22
C PHE A 105 1.73 -4.54 -8.15
N ASP A 106 0.71 -4.57 -9.02
CA ASP A 106 0.59 -5.60 -10.07
C ASP A 106 1.78 -5.57 -11.05
N LYS A 107 2.48 -4.44 -11.17
CA LYS A 107 3.67 -4.25 -12.01
C LYS A 107 4.98 -4.50 -11.29
N LEU A 108 4.97 -4.63 -9.96
CA LEU A 108 6.16 -5.02 -9.23
C LEU A 108 6.31 -6.54 -9.37
N ASP A 109 7.46 -6.99 -9.90
CA ASP A 109 7.87 -8.40 -9.85
C ASP A 109 8.25 -8.80 -8.42
N THR A 110 7.31 -8.65 -7.49
CA THR A 110 7.36 -9.32 -6.19
C THR A 110 6.84 -10.73 -6.38
N PRO A 111 7.54 -11.78 -5.90
CA PRO A 111 6.99 -13.14 -5.94
C PRO A 111 5.67 -13.16 -5.20
N ALA A 112 4.58 -13.17 -5.97
CA ALA A 112 3.22 -13.15 -5.46
C ALA A 112 3.04 -14.33 -4.49
N PRO A 113 2.45 -14.12 -3.30
CA PRO A 113 2.14 -15.23 -2.45
C PRO A 113 1.10 -16.12 -3.11
N GLY A 114 1.43 -17.39 -3.25
CA GLY A 114 0.42 -18.44 -3.28
C GLY A 114 -0.50 -18.24 -2.07
N GLY A 115 -1.76 -17.88 -2.34
CA GLY A 115 -2.79 -17.73 -1.32
C GLY A 115 -3.17 -16.30 -0.96
N CYS A 116 -3.36 -15.40 -1.93
CA CYS A 116 -4.36 -14.34 -1.72
C CYS A 116 -5.74 -15.01 -1.66
N CYS A 117 -6.28 -15.20 -0.45
CA CYS A 117 -7.67 -15.64 -0.28
C CYS A 117 -8.61 -14.47 -0.55
N TRP A 118 -8.59 -13.94 -1.78
CA TRP A 118 -9.69 -13.16 -2.33
C TRP A 118 -10.56 -14.10 -3.16
N LYS A 119 -11.51 -14.78 -2.52
CA LYS A 119 -12.67 -15.36 -3.23
C LYS A 119 -13.61 -14.21 -3.61
N GLY A 120 -13.25 -13.49 -4.67
CA GLY A 120 -14.23 -12.83 -5.51
C GLY A 120 -15.14 -13.90 -6.10
N GLY A 121 -16.42 -13.85 -5.78
CA GLY A 121 -17.40 -14.77 -6.33
C GLY A 121 -17.55 -14.56 -7.83
N LYS A 122 -16.81 -15.32 -8.63
CA LYS A 122 -17.23 -15.80 -9.95
C LYS A 122 -16.88 -17.28 -10.02
N ASN A 123 -17.83 -18.06 -10.51
CA ASN A 123 -17.79 -19.52 -10.56
C ASN A 123 -16.46 -20.08 -11.09
N SER A 124 -16.01 -21.14 -10.44
CA SER A 124 -14.86 -22.02 -10.77
C SER A 124 -14.69 -22.27 -12.28
N THR A 125 -13.49 -22.55 -12.81
CA THR A 125 -12.71 -23.76 -12.50
C THR A 125 -11.31 -23.66 -13.13
N SER A 126 -10.24 -24.00 -12.38
CA SER A 126 -9.14 -24.88 -12.82
C SER A 126 -8.01 -24.93 -11.79
N GLN A 127 -7.49 -26.14 -11.57
CA GLN A 127 -6.36 -26.50 -10.71
C GLN A 127 -5.04 -26.54 -11.50
N SER A 128 -3.90 -26.25 -10.87
CA SER A 128 -2.57 -26.88 -11.13
C SER A 128 -1.60 -26.48 -10.00
N THR A 129 -1.16 -27.40 -9.13
CA THR A 129 0.07 -28.24 -9.14
C THR A 129 1.43 -27.50 -9.10
N GLY A 130 1.97 -27.37 -7.88
CA GLY A 130 3.35 -27.68 -7.44
C GLY A 130 4.58 -26.96 -8.04
N SER A 131 5.31 -26.20 -7.21
CA SER A 131 6.78 -26.17 -7.16
C SER A 131 7.30 -25.33 -5.97
N SER A 132 8.22 -25.88 -5.19
CA SER A 132 8.79 -25.31 -3.96
C SER A 132 9.84 -24.24 -4.25
N ARG A 133 9.61 -22.97 -3.88
CA ARG A 133 10.63 -21.90 -3.68
C ARG A 133 10.16 -20.90 -2.60
N SER A 134 11.12 -20.27 -1.91
CA SER A 134 11.05 -19.50 -0.66
C SER A 134 9.93 -18.44 -0.52
N ALA A 135 9.47 -18.25 0.72
CA ALA A 135 8.26 -17.49 1.08
C ALA A 135 8.39 -15.96 0.94
N LEU A 136 7.57 -15.32 0.10
CA LEU A 136 6.26 -14.64 0.35
C LEU A 136 6.40 -13.20 0.88
N SER A 137 6.56 -12.22 -0.02
CA SER A 137 6.15 -10.83 0.26
C SER A 137 4.72 -10.64 -0.24
N SER A 138 3.83 -10.36 0.69
CA SER A 138 2.40 -10.14 0.47
C SER A 138 2.10 -8.65 0.47
N THR A 139 1.32 -8.23 -0.53
CA THR A 139 0.91 -6.85 -0.69
C THR A 139 -0.60 -6.81 -0.82
N SER A 140 -1.25 -5.93 -0.06
CA SER A 140 -2.70 -5.75 -0.14
C SER A 140 -3.08 -4.30 0.12
N VAL A 141 -3.97 -3.77 -0.72
CA VAL A 141 -4.54 -2.43 -0.56
C VAL A 141 -6.04 -2.59 -0.38
N VAL A 142 -6.58 -1.97 0.66
CA VAL A 142 -8.00 -2.04 0.95
C VAL A 142 -8.60 -0.64 0.87
N SER A 143 -9.49 -0.44 -0.11
CA SER A 143 -10.38 0.70 -0.11
C SER A 143 -11.47 0.50 0.95
N ALA A 144 -11.63 1.45 1.86
CA ALA A 144 -12.57 1.27 2.97
C ALA A 144 -14.06 1.32 2.56
N THR A 145 -14.40 1.68 1.32
CA THR A 145 -15.78 1.51 0.80
C THR A 145 -16.23 0.04 0.83
N HIS A 146 -15.29 -0.91 0.89
CA HIS A 146 -15.57 -2.34 0.95
C HIS A 146 -15.05 -3.05 2.21
N ALA A 147 -14.40 -2.34 3.14
CA ALA A 147 -13.58 -2.96 4.19
C ALA A 147 -14.33 -3.51 5.41
N PHE A 148 -15.55 -3.06 5.70
CA PHE A 148 -16.18 -3.35 7.01
C PHE A 148 -17.00 -4.66 7.08
N SER A 149 -17.21 -5.37 5.98
CA SER A 149 -18.04 -6.59 5.96
C SER A 149 -17.28 -7.91 5.83
N ARG A 150 -15.95 -7.88 5.63
CA ARG A 150 -15.15 -9.07 5.27
C ARG A 150 -13.75 -9.10 5.91
N TRP A 151 -13.64 -8.80 7.20
CA TRP A 151 -12.43 -9.15 7.95
C TRP A 151 -12.49 -10.64 8.32
N PRO A 152 -11.56 -11.50 7.86
CA PRO A 152 -11.43 -12.84 8.40
C PRO A 152 -10.78 -12.77 9.80
N THR A 153 -11.40 -13.42 10.78
CA THR A 153 -10.95 -13.55 12.18
C THR A 153 -9.75 -14.49 12.38
N THR A 154 -9.11 -14.96 11.30
CA THR A 154 -8.08 -15.99 11.40
C THR A 154 -6.70 -15.39 11.52
N TYR A 155 -6.22 -15.36 12.77
CA TYR A 155 -4.83 -15.21 13.16
C TYR A 155 -3.96 -16.27 12.47
N CYS A 156 -2.89 -15.85 11.80
CA CYS A 156 -1.86 -16.74 11.27
C CYS A 156 -0.74 -16.83 12.32
N PRO A 157 -0.52 -17.98 12.98
CA PRO A 157 0.53 -18.09 13.97
C PRO A 157 1.91 -18.08 13.28
N PRO A 158 2.95 -17.57 13.96
CA PRO A 158 4.31 -17.63 13.44
C PRO A 158 4.77 -19.08 13.31
N THR A 159 5.38 -19.43 12.17
CA THR A 159 6.04 -20.71 11.96
C THR A 159 7.29 -20.80 12.85
N ALA A 160 7.39 -21.91 13.59
CA ALA A 160 8.51 -22.28 14.45
C ALA A 160 9.78 -22.62 13.66
#